data_AF-A0A4V2MIW9-F1
#
_entry.id   AF-A0A4V2MIW9-F1
#
_cell.length_a   1.000
_cell.length_b   1.000
_cell.length_c   1.000
_cell.angle_alpha   90.00
_cell.angle_beta   90.00
_cell.angle_gamma   90.00
#
_symmetry.space_group_name_H-M   'P 1'
#
loop_
_entity.id
_entity.type
_entity.pdbx_description
1 polymer ?
#
loop_
_entity_poly.entity_id
_entity_poly.type
_entity_poly.pdbx_seq_one_letter_code
_entity_poly.pdbx_strand_id
1 'polypeptide(L)'
;MRLILLFHTFVKNQQMEISCPVSSERINENVVRLIALMVAIIGAVSLLFVNFYAIVFLMIDFAIRAFTSGKFSLLKFIALKLFKLFSLPAKLTDLAPKKFAATLGFVFCLVIGAFYLFNQIYIAIALTTVLLLFAVLESVFAICVGCYVYSLWQSISKRK
;
A
#
# COMPACT_ATOMS: atom_id res chain seq x y z
N MET A 1 -49.93 4.23 -21.69
CA MET A 1 -49.44 4.55 -20.32
C MET A 1 -48.79 3.37 -19.58
N ARG A 2 -49.16 2.10 -19.82
CA ARG A 2 -48.47 0.91 -19.24
C ARG A 2 -47.10 0.58 -19.87
N LEU A 3 -46.85 0.98 -21.11
CA LEU A 3 -45.60 0.67 -21.83
C LEU A 3 -44.38 1.47 -21.33
N ILE A 4 -44.60 2.72 -20.90
CA ILE A 4 -43.55 3.61 -20.36
C ILE A 4 -43.11 3.14 -18.96
N LEU A 5 -44.03 2.65 -18.15
CA LEU A 5 -43.72 2.06 -16.84
C LEU A 5 -42.88 0.78 -17.00
N LEU A 6 -43.18 -0.09 -17.96
CA LEU A 6 -42.37 -1.28 -18.25
C LEU A 6 -40.96 -0.93 -18.74
N PHE A 7 -40.81 0.12 -19.56
CA PHE A 7 -39.50 0.60 -20.01
C PHE A 7 -38.66 1.15 -18.85
N HIS A 8 -39.30 1.86 -17.91
CA HIS A 8 -38.62 2.37 -16.71
C HIS A 8 -38.20 1.24 -15.73
N THR A 9 -38.99 0.17 -15.62
CA THR A 9 -38.60 -1.02 -14.84
C THR A 9 -37.44 -1.78 -15.50
N PHE A 10 -37.37 -1.80 -16.84
CA PHE A 10 -36.31 -2.49 -17.57
C PHE A 10 -34.95 -1.75 -17.48
N VAL A 11 -34.93 -0.42 -17.55
CA VAL A 11 -33.68 0.37 -17.39
C VAL A 11 -33.10 0.28 -15.98
N LYS A 12 -33.95 0.19 -14.94
CA LYS A 12 -33.49 0.05 -13.55
C LYS A 12 -32.76 -1.27 -13.28
N ASN A 13 -32.96 -2.28 -14.15
CA ASN A 13 -32.33 -3.60 -14.06
C ASN A 13 -31.02 -3.72 -14.87
N GLN A 14 -30.57 -2.61 -15.49
CA GLN A 14 -29.36 -2.51 -16.32
C GLN A 14 -28.31 -1.53 -15.74
N GLN A 15 -28.39 -1.20 -14.45
CA GLN A 15 -27.14 -1.15 -13.69
C GLN A 15 -26.72 -2.62 -13.59
N MET A 16 -26.10 -3.22 -14.61
CA MET A 16 -24.65 -3.34 -14.60
C MET A 16 -24.21 -3.32 -13.13
N GLU A 17 -24.40 -4.46 -12.46
CA GLU A 17 -23.54 -4.92 -11.39
C GLU A 17 -22.12 -4.82 -11.97
N ILE A 18 -21.58 -3.60 -12.00
CA ILE A 18 -20.16 -3.39 -12.03
C ILE A 18 -19.78 -4.02 -10.70
N SER A 19 -19.44 -5.31 -10.75
CA SER A 19 -18.56 -5.94 -9.80
C SER A 19 -17.38 -4.98 -9.68
N CYS A 20 -17.49 -4.09 -8.71
CA CYS A 20 -16.37 -3.38 -8.15
C CYS A 20 -15.93 -4.25 -6.99
N PRO A 21 -15.08 -5.27 -7.18
CA PRO A 21 -14.26 -5.74 -6.09
C PRO A 21 -13.14 -4.69 -5.92
N VAL A 22 -13.53 -3.45 -5.64
CA VAL A 22 -12.66 -2.37 -5.24
C VAL A 22 -13.14 -2.03 -3.84
N SER A 23 -12.44 -2.59 -2.86
CA SER A 23 -12.76 -2.55 -1.42
C SER A 23 -13.47 -1.27 -0.99
N SER A 24 -14.62 -1.43 -0.31
CA SER A 24 -15.42 -0.33 0.25
C SER A 24 -14.68 0.47 1.32
N GLU A 25 -13.55 -0.05 1.84
CA GLU A 25 -12.70 0.68 2.77
C GLU A 25 -11.75 1.62 2.00
N ARG A 26 -11.87 2.92 2.32
CA ARG A 26 -11.00 3.98 1.81
C ARG A 26 -10.01 4.41 2.88
N ILE A 27 -8.81 4.81 2.46
CA ILE A 27 -7.79 5.39 3.33
C ILE A 27 -7.33 6.75 2.78
N ASN A 28 -6.87 7.63 3.66
CA ASN A 28 -6.36 8.93 3.28
C ASN A 28 -4.96 8.81 2.64
N GLU A 29 -4.81 9.31 1.42
CA GLU A 29 -3.57 9.31 0.64
C GLU A 29 -2.44 10.06 1.35
N ASN A 30 -2.72 11.20 1.99
CA ASN A 30 -1.70 11.96 2.71
C ASN A 30 -1.16 11.20 3.92
N VAL A 31 -2.02 10.42 4.60
CA VAL A 31 -1.58 9.52 5.67
C VAL A 31 -0.67 8.43 5.11
N VAL A 32 -1.01 7.86 3.95
CA VAL A 32 -0.17 6.86 3.28
C VAL A 32 1.19 7.44 2.88
N ARG A 33 1.22 8.67 2.35
CA ARG A 33 2.48 9.37 2.01
C ARG A 33 3.38 9.59 3.22
N LEU A 34 2.79 9.98 4.35
CA LEU A 34 3.54 10.12 5.61
C LEU A 34 4.10 8.78 6.11
N ILE A 35 3.33 7.70 6.01
CA ILE A 35 3.83 6.35 6.32
C ILE A 35 4.98 5.98 5.38
N ALA A 36 4.85 6.24 4.08
CA ALA A 36 5.90 5.97 3.10
C ALA A 36 7.18 6.77 3.40
N LEU A 37 7.05 8.01 3.86
CA LEU A 37 8.18 8.83 4.30
C LEU A 37 8.87 8.20 5.52
N MET A 38 8.12 7.73 6.52
CA MET A 38 8.68 7.03 7.67
C MET A 38 9.40 5.75 7.25
N VAL A 39 8.82 4.97 6.34
CA VAL A 39 9.46 3.76 5.78
C VAL A 39 10.76 4.13 5.07
N ALA A 40 10.78 5.20 4.28
CA ALA A 40 11.99 5.66 3.60
C ALA A 40 13.09 6.07 4.59
N ILE A 41 12.75 6.77 5.67
CA ILE A 41 13.71 7.14 6.74
C ILE A 41 14.27 5.88 7.39
N ILE A 42 13.43 4.93 7.80
CA ILE A 42 13.87 3.71 8.47
C ILE A 42 14.73 2.85 7.52
N GLY A 43 14.34 2.77 6.25
CA GLY A 43 15.12 2.09 5.21
C GLY A 43 16.48 2.75 5.00
N ALA A 44 16.55 4.09 4.99
CA ALA A 44 17.81 4.83 4.88
C ALA A 44 18.73 4.56 6.06
N VAL A 45 18.19 4.55 7.28
CA VAL A 45 18.92 4.17 8.51
C VAL A 45 19.43 2.74 8.40
N SER A 46 18.62 1.80 7.90
CA SER A 46 19.06 0.42 7.68
C SER A 46 20.24 0.34 6.71
N LEU A 47 20.23 1.12 5.62
CA LEU A 47 21.34 1.17 4.65
C LEU A 47 22.62 1.76 5.23
N LEU A 48 22.52 2.87 5.96
CA LEU A 48 23.70 3.59 6.49
C LEU A 48 24.39 2.82 7.62
N PHE A 49 23.61 2.16 8.47
CA PHE A 49 24.13 1.47 9.65
C PHE A 49 24.17 -0.07 9.49
N VAL A 50 23.78 -0.58 8.32
CA VAL A 50 23.66 -2.04 8.02
C VAL A 50 22.86 -2.74 9.12
N ASN A 51 21.78 -2.09 9.56
CA ASN A 51 21.08 -2.47 10.78
C ASN A 51 19.95 -3.45 10.47
N PHE A 52 20.14 -4.71 10.88
CA PHE A 52 19.16 -5.79 10.74
C PHE A 52 17.85 -5.49 11.49
N TYR A 53 17.91 -4.89 12.68
CA TYR A 53 16.73 -4.60 13.50
C TYR A 53 15.78 -3.63 12.80
N ALA A 54 16.30 -2.70 11.99
CA ALA A 54 15.49 -1.77 11.20
C ALA A 54 14.66 -2.52 10.13
N ILE A 55 15.23 -3.54 9.49
CA ILE A 55 14.50 -4.40 8.54
C ILE A 55 13.44 -5.22 9.25
N VAL A 56 13.75 -5.81 10.42
CA VAL A 56 12.77 -6.57 11.20
C VAL A 56 11.60 -5.68 11.63
N PHE A 57 11.88 -4.44 12.04
CA PHE A 57 10.83 -3.48 12.38
C PHE A 57 9.93 -3.16 11.17
N LEU A 58 10.53 -2.90 9.99
CA LEU A 58 9.78 -2.70 8.75
C LEU A 58 8.95 -3.94 8.37
N MET A 59 9.53 -5.13 8.51
CA MET A 59 8.86 -6.40 8.25
C MET A 59 7.59 -6.54 9.07
N ILE A 60 7.66 -6.27 10.38
CA ILE A 60 6.49 -6.33 11.28
C ILE A 60 5.44 -5.30 10.86
N ASP A 61 5.84 -4.07 10.55
CA ASP A 61 4.90 -3.03 10.13
C ASP A 61 4.21 -3.38 8.79
N PHE A 62 4.95 -3.88 7.80
CA PHE A 62 4.39 -4.36 6.55
C PHE A 62 3.45 -5.55 6.77
N ALA A 63 3.80 -6.50 7.65
CA ALA A 63 2.94 -7.63 7.99
C ALA A 63 1.60 -7.16 8.61
N ILE A 64 1.65 -6.24 9.57
CA ILE A 64 0.43 -5.69 10.20
C ILE A 64 -0.45 -4.99 9.17
N ARG A 65 0.14 -4.27 8.20
CA ARG A 65 -0.62 -3.60 7.13
C ARG A 65 -1.15 -4.57 6.07
N ALA A 66 -0.44 -5.66 5.81
CA ALA A 66 -0.84 -6.69 4.85
C ALA A 66 -2.00 -7.55 5.38
N PHE A 67 -1.87 -8.07 6.60
CA PHE A 67 -2.79 -9.06 7.17
C PHE A 67 -3.93 -8.47 8.00
N THR A 68 -3.82 -7.22 8.44
CA THR A 68 -4.85 -6.54 9.25
C THR A 68 -5.43 -5.35 8.48
N SER A 69 -6.53 -4.74 8.94
CA SER A 69 -7.08 -3.48 8.37
C SER A 69 -6.18 -2.25 8.59
N GLY A 70 -4.88 -2.46 8.82
CA GLY A 70 -3.88 -1.46 9.18
C GLY A 70 -4.14 -0.72 10.49
N LYS A 71 -5.19 -1.04 11.26
CA LYS A 71 -5.58 -0.31 12.47
C LYS A 71 -4.51 -0.32 13.58
N PHE A 72 -3.69 -1.37 13.62
CA PHE A 72 -2.65 -1.57 14.65
C PHE A 72 -1.22 -1.19 14.21
N SER A 73 -1.02 -0.64 12.99
CA SER A 73 0.32 -0.21 12.58
C SER A 73 0.74 1.04 13.36
N LEU A 74 1.88 0.95 14.05
CA LEU A 74 2.48 2.06 14.80
C LEU A 74 2.72 3.27 13.88
N LEU A 75 3.22 3.04 12.65
CA LEU A 75 3.46 4.10 11.68
C LEU A 75 2.16 4.79 11.28
N LYS A 76 1.06 4.02 11.11
CA LYS A 76 -0.25 4.62 10.80
C LYS A 76 -0.75 5.50 11.93
N PHE A 77 -0.57 5.10 13.18
CA PHE A 77 -0.96 5.92 14.33
C PHE A 77 -0.20 7.26 14.38
N ILE A 78 1.13 7.21 14.19
CA ILE A 78 1.97 8.42 14.15
C ILE A 78 1.57 9.30 12.95
N ALA A 79 1.38 8.70 11.77
CA ALA A 79 0.98 9.44 10.57
C ALA A 79 -0.40 10.10 10.71
N LEU A 80 -1.37 9.46 11.39
CA LEU A 80 -2.67 10.06 11.68
C LEU A 80 -2.55 11.25 12.62
N LYS A 81 -1.69 11.18 13.63
CA LYS A 81 -1.43 12.29 14.55
C LYS A 81 -0.78 13.46 13.81
N LEU A 82 0.19 13.18 12.94
CA LEU A 82 0.87 14.18 12.13
C LEU A 82 -0.07 14.82 11.09
N PHE A 83 -0.92 14.02 10.46
CA PHE A 83 -1.96 14.49 9.54
C PHE A 83 -2.92 15.48 10.22
N LYS A 84 -3.37 15.17 11.45
CA LYS A 84 -4.21 16.07 12.25
C LYS A 84 -3.49 17.36 12.64
N LEU A 85 -2.19 17.27 12.94
CA LEU A 85 -1.38 18.44 13.31
C LEU A 85 -1.16 19.40 12.13
N PHE A 86 -0.98 18.84 10.93
CA PHE A 86 -0.65 19.61 9.73
C PHE A 86 -1.88 20.04 8.90
N SER A 87 -3.10 19.71 9.37
CA SER A 87 -4.39 20.07 8.76
C SER A 87 -4.45 19.85 7.24
N LEU A 88 -3.86 18.74 6.78
CA LEU A 88 -3.78 18.44 5.35
C LEU A 88 -5.16 18.09 4.77
N PRO A 89 -5.43 18.43 3.50
CA PRO A 89 -6.69 18.06 2.86
C PRO A 89 -6.81 16.53 2.81
N ALA A 90 -8.01 16.00 3.09
CA ALA A 90 -8.25 14.58 3.02
C ALA A 90 -8.52 14.16 1.57
N LYS A 91 -7.61 13.36 1.00
CA LYS A 91 -7.78 12.72 -0.31
C LYS A 91 -7.93 11.22 -0.10
N LEU A 92 -9.04 10.64 -0.55
CA LEU A 92 -9.35 9.23 -0.31
C LEU A 92 -8.88 8.35 -1.47
N THR A 93 -8.23 7.23 -1.13
CA THR A 93 -7.79 6.18 -2.06
C THR A 93 -8.25 4.81 -1.58
N ASP A 94 -8.34 3.85 -2.50
CA ASP A 94 -8.73 2.46 -2.20
C ASP A 94 -7.73 1.75 -1.29
N LEU A 95 -8.24 1.01 -0.30
CA LEU A 95 -7.41 0.26 0.65
C LEU A 95 -6.88 -1.05 0.05
N ALA A 96 -7.64 -1.74 -0.79
CA ALA A 96 -7.25 -3.02 -1.41
C ALA A 96 -5.88 -2.97 -2.12
N PRO A 97 -5.62 -2.05 -3.07
CA PRO A 97 -4.32 -1.99 -3.74
C PRO A 97 -3.18 -1.62 -2.77
N LYS A 98 -3.47 -0.92 -1.67
CA LYS A 98 -2.49 -0.58 -0.63
C LYS A 98 -2.14 -1.78 0.26
N LYS A 99 -3.11 -2.65 0.58
CA LYS A 99 -2.85 -3.92 1.27
C LYS A 99 -1.98 -4.86 0.42
N PHE A 100 -2.25 -4.91 -0.88
CA PHE A 100 -1.40 -5.66 -1.82
C PHE A 100 0.02 -5.11 -1.85
N ALA A 101 0.19 -3.78 -1.98
CA ALA A 101 1.50 -3.15 -1.92
C ALA A 101 2.24 -3.43 -0.59
N ALA A 102 1.53 -3.43 0.54
CA ALA A 102 2.09 -3.79 1.84
C ALA A 102 2.53 -5.26 1.91
N THR A 103 1.80 -6.17 1.26
CA THR A 103 2.16 -7.59 1.16
C THR A 103 3.45 -7.77 0.37
N LEU A 104 3.61 -7.07 -0.75
CA LEU A 104 4.86 -7.07 -1.50
C LEU A 104 6.01 -6.53 -0.64
N GLY A 105 5.81 -5.41 0.06
CA GLY A 105 6.80 -4.86 0.99
C GLY A 105 7.21 -5.86 2.09
N PHE A 106 6.25 -6.62 2.63
CA PHE A 106 6.52 -7.69 3.60
C PHE A 106 7.42 -8.77 3.00
N VAL A 107 7.11 -9.25 1.79
CA VAL A 107 7.93 -10.25 1.08
C VAL A 107 9.34 -9.72 0.83
N PHE A 108 9.49 -8.48 0.39
CA PHE A 108 10.80 -7.84 0.23
C PHE A 108 11.58 -7.84 1.56
N CYS A 109 10.97 -7.39 2.66
CA CYS A 109 11.64 -7.38 3.96
C CYS A 109 12.02 -8.79 4.45
N LEU A 110 11.20 -9.80 4.18
CA LEU A 110 11.50 -11.20 4.51
C LEU A 110 12.74 -11.69 3.74
N VAL A 111 12.77 -11.45 2.42
CA VAL A 111 13.92 -11.81 1.57
C VAL A 111 15.18 -11.06 1.99
N ILE A 112 15.08 -9.75 2.26
CA ILE A 112 16.19 -8.94 2.78
C ILE A 112 16.71 -9.51 4.10
N GLY A 113 15.80 -9.80 5.04
CA GLY A 113 16.14 -10.38 6.35
C GLY A 113 16.82 -11.75 6.22
N ALA A 114 16.38 -12.60 5.30
CA ALA A 114 17.03 -13.87 5.01
C ALA A 114 18.47 -13.67 4.51
N PHE A 115 18.70 -12.73 3.58
CA PHE A 115 20.07 -12.44 3.10
C PHE A 115 20.97 -11.85 4.18
N TYR A 116 20.42 -11.07 5.12
CA TYR A 116 21.17 -10.66 6.31
C TYR A 116 21.60 -11.86 7.16
N LEU A 117 20.74 -12.86 7.36
CA LEU A 117 21.08 -14.09 8.11
C LEU A 117 22.13 -14.95 7.40
N PHE A 118 22.11 -15.00 6.06
CA PHE A 118 23.14 -15.68 5.26
C PHE A 118 24.41 -14.85 5.04
N ASN A 119 24.54 -13.70 5.71
CA ASN A 119 25.69 -12.78 5.63
C ASN A 119 25.95 -12.24 4.21
N GLN A 120 24.93 -12.23 3.34
CA GLN A 120 24.99 -11.70 1.97
C GLN A 120 24.57 -10.22 1.93
N ILE A 121 25.41 -9.39 2.53
CA ILE A 121 25.11 -7.97 2.81
C ILE A 121 24.86 -7.16 1.52
N TYR A 122 25.63 -7.42 0.46
CA TYR A 122 25.49 -6.68 -0.82
C TYR A 122 24.11 -6.86 -1.46
N ILE A 123 23.55 -8.08 -1.42
CA ILE A 123 22.22 -8.37 -1.95
C ILE A 123 21.15 -7.71 -1.08
N ALA A 124 21.30 -7.80 0.24
CA ALA A 124 20.38 -7.17 1.19
C ALA A 124 20.35 -5.64 1.00
N ILE A 125 21.51 -5.01 0.80
CA ILE A 125 21.62 -3.57 0.49
C ILE A 125 20.91 -3.27 -0.83
N ALA A 126 21.19 -4.00 -1.91
CA ALA A 126 20.58 -3.75 -3.21
C ALA A 126 19.04 -3.83 -3.15
N LEU A 127 18.49 -4.84 -2.48
CA LEU A 127 17.05 -4.99 -2.28
C LEU A 127 16.45 -3.88 -1.40
N THR A 128 17.18 -3.48 -0.34
CA THR A 128 16.75 -2.37 0.53
C THR A 128 16.74 -1.05 -0.23
N THR A 129 17.70 -0.82 -1.13
CA THR A 129 17.72 0.35 -2.02
C THR A 129 16.50 0.37 -2.93
N VAL A 130 16.13 -0.76 -3.54
CA VAL A 130 14.92 -0.85 -4.37
C VAL A 130 13.66 -0.54 -3.55
N LEU A 131 13.54 -1.11 -2.34
CA LEU A 131 12.44 -0.81 -1.43
C LEU A 131 12.38 0.69 -1.09
N LEU A 132 13.53 1.31 -0.84
CA LEU A 132 13.65 2.72 -0.51
C LEU A 132 13.24 3.61 -1.69
N LEU A 133 13.64 3.26 -2.92
CA LEU A 133 13.21 3.98 -4.13
C LEU A 133 11.68 3.99 -4.25
N PHE A 134 11.02 2.85 -4.03
CA PHE A 134 9.55 2.79 -4.06
C PHE A 134 8.90 3.61 -2.93
N ALA A 135 9.50 3.61 -1.72
CA ALA A 135 9.00 4.41 -0.60
C ALA A 135 9.15 5.93 -0.84
N VAL A 136 10.27 6.36 -1.44
CA VAL A 136 10.49 7.76 -1.82
C VAL A 136 9.53 8.17 -2.93
N LEU A 137 9.33 7.32 -3.94
CA LEU A 137 8.40 7.60 -5.03
C LEU A 137 6.96 7.78 -4.53
N GLU A 138 6.54 6.94 -3.58
CA GLU A 138 5.22 7.02 -2.95
C GLU A 138 5.07 8.27 -2.07
N SER A 139 6.09 8.62 -1.29
CA SER A 139 6.00 9.78 -0.38
C SER A 139 6.01 11.12 -1.14
N VAL A 140 6.89 11.27 -2.13
CA VAL A 140 7.08 12.52 -2.88
C VAL A 140 6.02 12.67 -3.97
N PHE A 141 5.86 11.68 -4.85
CA PHE A 141 5.04 11.76 -6.06
C PHE A 141 3.65 11.11 -5.92
N ALA A 142 3.35 10.44 -4.80
CA ALA A 142 2.13 9.65 -4.61
C ALA A 142 1.96 8.53 -5.66
N ILE A 143 3.08 8.04 -6.21
CA ILE A 143 3.11 6.97 -7.22
C ILE A 143 3.46 5.66 -6.53
N CYS A 144 2.44 4.79 -6.39
CA CYS A 144 2.58 3.49 -5.75
C CYS A 144 2.74 2.40 -6.80
N VAL A 145 3.96 1.94 -7.03
CA VAL A 145 4.26 0.86 -8.00
C VAL A 145 3.41 -0.39 -7.72
N GLY A 146 3.25 -0.77 -6.44
CA GLY A 146 2.40 -1.91 -6.07
C GLY A 146 0.92 -1.72 -6.43
N CYS A 147 0.39 -0.50 -6.38
CA CYS A 147 -0.97 -0.22 -6.82
C CYS A 147 -1.13 -0.33 -8.34
N TYR A 148 -0.14 0.09 -9.13
CA TYR A 148 -0.15 -0.09 -10.59
C TYR A 148 -0.10 -1.58 -10.97
N VAL A 149 0.73 -2.36 -10.29
CA VAL A 149 0.80 -3.82 -10.51
C VAL A 149 -0.55 -4.47 -10.18
N TYR A 150 -1.19 -4.06 -9.08
CA TYR A 150 -2.52 -4.57 -8.72
C TYR A 150 -3.60 -4.23 -9.74
N SER A 151 -3.64 -2.99 -10.24
CA SER A 151 -4.63 -2.57 -11.23
C SER A 151 -4.44 -3.30 -12.56
N LEU A 152 -3.19 -3.49 -12.99
CA LEU A 152 -2.85 -4.31 -14.16
C LEU A 152 -3.31 -5.76 -13.99
N TRP A 153 -3.03 -6.37 -12.82
CA TRP A 153 -3.44 -7.74 -12.55
C TRP A 153 -4.97 -7.92 -12.56
N GLN A 154 -5.70 -6.98 -11.97
CA GLN A 154 -7.17 -6.99 -11.98
C GLN A 154 -7.73 -6.79 -13.39
N SER A 155 -7.12 -5.93 -14.20
CA SER A 155 -7.52 -5.71 -15.60
C SER A 155 -7.37 -6.98 -16.45
N ILE A 156 -6.27 -7.71 -16.28
CA ILE A 156 -6.03 -8.98 -16.98
C ILE A 156 -7.03 -10.05 -16.51
N SER A 157 -7.28 -10.14 -15.20
CA SER A 157 -8.19 -11.15 -14.63
C SER A 157 -9.64 -10.97 -15.09
N LYS A 158 -10.12 -9.71 -15.20
CA LYS A 158 -11.47 -9.41 -15.70
C LYS A 158 -11.68 -9.69 -17.19
N ARG A 159 -10.63 -9.95 -17.97
CA ARG A 159 -10.70 -10.26 -19.42
C ARG A 159 -10.77 -11.75 -19.72
N LYS A 160 -10.68 -12.61 -18.70
CA LYS A 160 -10.90 -14.06 -18.79
C LYS A 160 -12.29 -14.41 -18.29
#